data_AF-A0A960MX74-F1
#
_entry.id   AF-A0A960MX74-F1
#
_cell.length_a   1.000
_cell.length_b   1.000
_cell.length_c   1.000
_cell.angle_alpha   90.00
_cell.angle_beta   90.00
_cell.angle_gamma   90.00
#
_symmetry.space_group_name_H-M   'P 1'
#
loop_
_entity.id
_entity.type
_entity.pdbx_description
1 polymer ?
#
loop_
_entity_poly.entity_id
_entity_poly.type
_entity_poly.pdbx_seq_one_letter_code
_entity_poly.pdbx_strand_id
1 'polypeptide(L)'
;DYVLINTNGVRLANDSEFLAGMREVVNLGHMQAYLQFDGTGETAQRNLRGGDLRDLKRRAVENCGEIGLPITLAMTVVPDNLGEIWETIEFGLRYPQVRGVSFQPMFGSGRVGNLMGDRLNVADIVIAAVEQSRGTLKYADFTPLPCGDPNCATIGYLLKMGGAVRSISDFVDFSVVQGFLADRVRYSLEDLEHCGCESEPLGALLKQFELDASHTFRLFIKPFMDAHTWDDDRIARCCTHVIRPDGKLDSFCRYYSGFPDAVASLRTDC
;
A
#
# COMPACT_ATOMS: atom_id res chain seq x y z
N ASP A 1 2.92 -16.42 -11.67
CA ASP A 1 2.89 -14.94 -11.73
C ASP A 1 1.69 -14.37 -10.99
N TYR A 2 1.84 -13.20 -10.39
CA TYR A 2 0.84 -12.58 -9.52
C TYR A 2 0.37 -11.24 -10.11
N VAL A 3 -0.95 -11.00 -10.15
CA VAL A 3 -1.53 -9.80 -10.76
C VAL A 3 -2.10 -8.88 -9.68
N LEU A 4 -1.63 -7.63 -9.66
CA LEU A 4 -2.19 -6.57 -8.83
C LEU A 4 -2.97 -5.58 -9.71
N ILE A 5 -4.29 -5.49 -9.51
CA ILE A 5 -5.17 -4.61 -10.30
C ILE A 5 -5.37 -3.28 -9.56
N ASN A 6 -4.80 -2.20 -10.10
CA ASN A 6 -5.10 -0.85 -9.64
C ASN A 6 -6.52 -0.45 -10.06
N THR A 7 -7.38 -0.09 -9.10
CA THR A 7 -8.80 0.19 -9.37
C THR A 7 -9.36 1.30 -8.48
N ASN A 8 -10.31 2.07 -9.04
CA ASN A 8 -11.13 3.01 -8.28
C ASN A 8 -12.35 2.33 -7.62
N GLY A 9 -12.60 1.06 -7.90
CA GLY A 9 -13.69 0.28 -7.30
C GLY A 9 -15.10 0.59 -7.80
N VAL A 10 -15.29 1.49 -8.77
CA VAL A 10 -16.65 1.88 -9.23
C VAL A 10 -17.45 0.69 -9.77
N ARG A 11 -16.85 -0.12 -10.65
CA ARG A 11 -17.49 -1.33 -11.18
C ARG A 11 -17.62 -2.41 -10.12
N LEU A 12 -16.60 -2.59 -9.27
CA LEU A 12 -16.66 -3.51 -8.14
C LEU A 12 -17.81 -3.21 -7.19
N ALA A 13 -18.22 -1.94 -7.04
CA ALA A 13 -19.31 -1.54 -6.17
C ALA A 13 -20.71 -1.67 -6.80
N ASN A 14 -20.84 -1.51 -8.12
CA ASN A 14 -22.13 -1.23 -8.77
C ASN A 14 -22.46 -2.13 -9.98
N ASP A 15 -21.53 -2.96 -10.46
CA ASP A 15 -21.68 -3.75 -11.68
C ASP A 15 -21.65 -5.24 -11.35
N SER A 16 -22.84 -5.84 -11.22
CA SER A 16 -23.00 -7.25 -10.83
C SER A 16 -22.50 -8.22 -11.91
N GLU A 17 -22.61 -7.86 -13.19
CA GLU A 17 -22.09 -8.66 -14.29
C GLU A 17 -20.55 -8.65 -14.27
N PHE A 18 -19.95 -7.49 -14.02
CA PHE A 18 -18.50 -7.39 -13.83
C PHE A 18 -18.03 -8.21 -12.62
N LEU A 19 -18.75 -8.16 -11.49
CA LEU A 19 -18.43 -8.97 -10.32
C LEU A 19 -18.51 -10.48 -10.61
N ALA A 20 -19.53 -10.91 -11.35
CA ALA A 20 -19.65 -12.31 -11.76
C ALA A 20 -18.46 -12.75 -12.64
N GLY A 21 -18.10 -11.95 -13.65
CA GLY A 21 -16.92 -12.22 -14.47
C GLY A 21 -15.61 -12.20 -13.67
N MET A 22 -15.47 -11.27 -12.73
CA MET A 22 -14.30 -11.20 -11.84
C MET A 22 -14.20 -12.42 -10.93
N ARG A 23 -15.31 -12.96 -10.43
CA ARG A 23 -15.33 -14.16 -9.58
C ARG A 23 -14.68 -15.35 -10.28
N GLU A 24 -14.99 -15.56 -11.57
CA GLU A 24 -14.39 -16.63 -12.37
C GLU A 24 -12.86 -16.49 -12.45
N VAL A 25 -12.35 -15.27 -12.62
CA VAL A 25 -10.92 -15.00 -12.67
C VAL A 25 -10.26 -15.15 -11.30
N VAL A 26 -10.92 -14.70 -10.23
CA VAL A 26 -10.41 -14.80 -8.86
C VAL A 26 -10.26 -16.25 -8.41
N ASN A 27 -11.16 -17.14 -8.85
CA ASN A 27 -11.09 -18.58 -8.57
C ASN A 27 -9.83 -19.25 -9.15
N LEU A 28 -9.19 -18.65 -10.17
CA LEU A 28 -7.91 -19.12 -10.69
C LEU A 28 -6.72 -18.78 -9.76
N GLY A 29 -6.94 -17.93 -8.75
CA GLY A 29 -5.92 -17.51 -7.80
C GLY A 29 -5.00 -16.41 -8.32
N HIS A 30 -3.95 -16.12 -7.53
CA HIS A 30 -2.85 -15.21 -7.90
C HIS A 30 -3.22 -13.76 -8.28
N MET A 31 -4.33 -13.23 -7.75
CA MET A 31 -4.78 -11.86 -7.99
C MET A 31 -5.09 -11.09 -6.70
N GLN A 32 -4.90 -9.77 -6.71
CA GLN A 32 -5.38 -8.84 -5.69
C GLN A 32 -5.78 -7.51 -6.32
N ALA A 33 -6.77 -6.84 -5.72
CA ALA A 33 -7.08 -5.45 -6.01
C ALA A 33 -6.23 -4.49 -5.16
N TYR A 34 -5.70 -3.46 -5.81
CA TYR A 34 -5.14 -2.28 -5.17
C TYR A 34 -6.17 -1.16 -5.29
N LEU A 35 -6.99 -1.02 -4.25
CA LEU A 35 -8.22 -0.24 -4.27
C LEU A 35 -7.95 1.17 -3.74
N GLN A 36 -8.16 2.20 -4.57
CA GLN A 36 -8.10 3.60 -4.14
C GLN A 36 -9.06 3.84 -2.97
N PHE A 37 -8.55 4.35 -1.85
CA PHE A 37 -9.25 4.59 -0.59
C PHE A 37 -8.57 5.74 0.17
N ASP A 38 -9.11 6.96 0.15
CA ASP A 38 -8.42 8.17 0.66
C ASP A 38 -8.73 8.50 2.13
N GLY A 39 -9.05 7.50 2.94
CA GLY A 39 -9.43 7.67 4.34
C GLY A 39 -10.92 7.41 4.61
N THR A 40 -11.30 7.53 5.87
CA THR A 40 -12.68 7.31 6.35
C THR A 40 -13.49 8.60 6.40
N GLY A 41 -12.82 9.75 6.38
CA GLY A 41 -13.44 11.07 6.33
C GLY A 41 -13.83 11.53 4.94
N GLU A 42 -14.72 12.53 4.90
CA GLU A 42 -15.30 13.07 3.67
C GLU A 42 -14.39 14.10 2.97
N THR A 43 -13.69 14.91 3.77
CA THR A 43 -12.95 16.09 3.30
C THR A 43 -11.92 15.73 2.23
N ALA A 44 -11.02 14.79 2.52
CA ALA A 44 -9.99 14.40 1.57
C ALA A 44 -10.56 13.74 0.31
N GLN A 45 -11.69 13.03 0.41
CA GLN A 45 -12.34 12.43 -0.76
C GLN A 45 -12.90 13.49 -1.70
N ARG A 46 -13.56 14.51 -1.15
CA ARG A 46 -14.03 15.65 -1.94
C ARG A 46 -12.87 16.40 -2.58
N ASN A 47 -11.81 16.65 -1.82
CA ASN A 47 -10.67 17.41 -2.30
C ASN A 47 -9.86 16.65 -3.36
N LEU A 48 -9.61 15.35 -3.17
CA LEU A 48 -8.82 14.53 -4.08
C LEU A 48 -9.61 14.00 -5.28
N ARG A 49 -10.91 13.73 -5.12
CA ARG A 49 -11.72 12.96 -6.08
C ARG A 49 -12.99 13.67 -6.54
N GLY A 50 -13.34 14.82 -5.95
CA GLY A 50 -14.50 15.62 -6.34
C GLY A 50 -15.84 15.14 -5.79
N GLY A 51 -15.86 14.21 -4.82
CA GLY A 51 -17.10 13.72 -4.22
C GLY A 51 -16.88 12.87 -2.96
N ASP A 52 -17.97 12.62 -2.23
CA ASP A 52 -17.97 11.64 -1.15
C ASP A 52 -18.08 10.22 -1.75
N LEU A 53 -17.05 9.41 -1.55
CA LEU A 53 -16.96 8.07 -2.10
C LEU A 53 -17.02 6.98 -1.01
N ARG A 54 -17.27 7.33 0.26
CA ARG A 54 -17.21 6.40 1.40
C ARG A 54 -18.09 5.17 1.18
N ASP A 55 -19.35 5.40 0.83
CA ASP A 55 -20.30 4.32 0.57
C ASP A 55 -19.90 3.47 -0.64
N LEU A 56 -19.38 4.09 -1.69
CA LEU A 56 -18.87 3.38 -2.86
C LEU A 56 -17.71 2.44 -2.47
N LYS A 57 -16.76 2.94 -1.66
CA LYS A 57 -15.61 2.16 -1.21
C LYS A 57 -16.01 1.02 -0.29
N ARG A 58 -16.92 1.28 0.65
CA ARG A 58 -17.47 0.25 1.54
C ARG A 58 -18.11 -0.88 0.75
N ARG A 59 -19.01 -0.55 -0.20
CA ARG A 59 -19.63 -1.55 -1.08
C ARG A 59 -18.62 -2.32 -1.93
N ALA A 60 -17.62 -1.63 -2.49
CA ALA A 60 -16.55 -2.30 -3.25
C ALA A 60 -15.79 -3.33 -2.38
N VAL A 61 -15.43 -2.96 -1.15
CA VAL A 61 -14.75 -3.86 -0.21
C VAL A 61 -15.62 -5.06 0.14
N GLU A 62 -16.90 -4.85 0.44
CA GLU A 62 -17.87 -5.92 0.74
C GLU A 62 -18.01 -6.88 -0.43
N ASN A 63 -18.27 -6.37 -1.64
CA ASN A 63 -18.42 -7.17 -2.85
C ASN A 63 -17.15 -7.96 -3.19
N CYS A 64 -15.96 -7.38 -2.96
CA CYS A 64 -14.70 -8.11 -3.10
C CYS A 64 -14.61 -9.30 -2.11
N GLY A 65 -15.16 -9.14 -0.90
CA GLY A 65 -15.27 -10.24 0.06
C GLY A 65 -16.16 -11.38 -0.46
N GLU A 66 -17.30 -11.04 -1.07
CA GLU A 66 -18.24 -12.04 -1.61
C GLU A 66 -17.67 -12.89 -2.74
N ILE A 67 -16.72 -12.35 -3.52
CA ILE A 67 -16.04 -13.05 -4.61
C ILE A 67 -14.67 -13.59 -4.18
N GLY A 68 -14.26 -13.41 -2.93
CA GLY A 68 -12.96 -13.85 -2.43
C GLY A 68 -11.75 -13.07 -2.95
N LEU A 69 -11.95 -11.87 -3.54
CA LEU A 69 -10.87 -11.03 -4.09
C LEU A 69 -10.12 -10.33 -2.95
N PRO A 70 -8.83 -10.62 -2.71
CA PRO A 70 -8.06 -9.91 -1.71
C PRO A 70 -7.84 -8.45 -2.12
N ILE A 71 -7.72 -7.55 -1.14
CA ILE A 71 -7.56 -6.11 -1.35
C ILE A 71 -6.36 -5.57 -0.56
N THR A 72 -5.62 -4.64 -1.15
CA THR A 72 -4.81 -3.65 -0.42
C THR A 72 -5.48 -2.29 -0.62
N LEU A 73 -5.75 -1.58 0.48
CA LEU A 73 -6.26 -0.21 0.39
C LEU A 73 -5.12 0.72 0.01
N ALA A 74 -5.35 1.61 -0.95
CA ALA A 74 -4.37 2.56 -1.45
C ALA A 74 -4.80 3.97 -1.09
N MET A 75 -4.17 4.54 -0.07
CA MET A 75 -4.50 5.86 0.47
C MET A 75 -3.50 6.89 -0.03
N THR A 76 -3.99 7.85 -0.83
CA THR A 76 -3.25 9.08 -1.07
C THR A 76 -3.34 9.94 0.19
N VAL A 77 -2.20 10.20 0.82
CA VAL A 77 -2.13 10.96 2.08
C VAL A 77 -1.82 12.42 1.77
N VAL A 78 -2.68 13.29 2.30
CA VAL A 78 -2.60 14.75 2.27
C VAL A 78 -2.82 15.29 3.68
N PRO A 79 -2.49 16.56 3.98
CA PRO A 79 -2.73 17.12 5.31
C PRO A 79 -4.15 16.90 5.82
N ASP A 80 -5.16 16.98 4.95
CA ASP A 80 -6.58 16.82 5.30
C ASP A 80 -6.95 15.43 5.86
N ASN A 81 -6.23 14.36 5.49
CA ASN A 81 -6.49 13.00 5.98
C ASN A 81 -5.33 12.40 6.79
N LEU A 82 -4.29 13.18 7.11
CA LEU A 82 -3.19 12.71 7.96
C LEU A 82 -3.69 12.32 9.37
N GLY A 83 -4.76 12.96 9.85
CA GLY A 83 -5.43 12.61 11.11
C GLY A 83 -6.17 11.26 11.10
N GLU A 84 -6.30 10.60 9.95
CA GLU A 84 -7.16 9.41 9.74
C GLU A 84 -6.35 8.13 9.47
N ILE A 85 -5.03 8.15 9.71
CA ILE A 85 -4.14 7.03 9.39
C ILE A 85 -4.52 5.79 10.18
N TRP A 86 -4.66 5.89 11.51
CA TRP A 86 -5.04 4.74 12.33
C TRP A 86 -6.47 4.30 12.07
N GLU A 87 -7.41 5.22 11.90
CA GLU A 87 -8.80 4.89 11.60
C GLU A 87 -8.94 4.11 10.27
N THR A 88 -8.10 4.43 9.28
CA THR A 88 -8.00 3.69 8.02
C THR A 88 -7.44 2.28 8.23
N ILE A 89 -6.45 2.11 9.11
CA ILE A 89 -5.92 0.80 9.51
C ILE A 89 -7.01 -0.02 10.18
N GLU A 90 -7.73 0.55 11.15
CA GLU A 90 -8.86 -0.09 11.82
C GLU A 90 -9.97 -0.46 10.84
N PHE A 91 -10.27 0.41 9.86
CA PHE A 91 -11.19 0.09 8.78
C PHE A 91 -10.77 -1.17 8.05
N GLY A 92 -9.52 -1.25 7.59
CA GLY A 92 -9.03 -2.44 6.88
C GLY A 92 -9.03 -3.69 7.75
N LEU A 93 -8.70 -3.57 9.03
CA LEU A 93 -8.66 -4.69 9.96
C LEU A 93 -10.03 -5.37 10.17
N ARG A 94 -11.14 -4.62 10.02
CA ARG A 94 -12.51 -5.16 10.10
C ARG A 94 -12.87 -6.15 8.99
N TYR A 95 -12.14 -6.13 7.87
CA TYR A 95 -12.45 -6.95 6.69
C TYR A 95 -11.39 -8.03 6.45
N PRO A 96 -11.75 -9.33 6.47
CA PRO A 96 -10.79 -10.42 6.23
C PRO A 96 -10.10 -10.37 4.86
N GLN A 97 -10.80 -9.91 3.83
CA GLN A 97 -10.29 -9.75 2.48
C GLN A 97 -9.27 -8.61 2.33
N VAL A 98 -9.26 -7.64 3.26
CA VAL A 98 -8.27 -6.57 3.26
C VAL A 98 -6.99 -7.04 3.96
N ARG A 99 -5.90 -7.05 3.19
CA ARG A 99 -4.58 -7.56 3.60
C ARG A 99 -3.62 -6.46 4.05
N GLY A 100 -4.05 -5.20 3.99
CA GLY A 100 -3.22 -4.09 4.40
C GLY A 100 -3.64 -2.76 3.81
N VAL A 101 -2.90 -1.73 4.22
CA VAL A 101 -3.00 -0.36 3.70
C VAL A 101 -1.63 0.03 3.14
N SER A 102 -1.68 0.67 1.98
CA SER A 102 -0.55 1.32 1.35
C SER A 102 -0.79 2.81 1.33
N PHE A 103 -0.02 3.52 2.13
CA PHE A 103 0.00 4.96 2.26
C PHE A 103 0.95 5.56 1.24
N GLN A 104 0.47 6.54 0.50
CA GLN A 104 1.19 7.20 -0.57
C GLN A 104 1.11 8.71 -0.30
N PRO A 105 2.12 9.32 0.35
CA PRO A 105 2.16 10.76 0.45
C PRO A 105 2.02 11.38 -0.94
N MET A 106 1.18 12.41 -1.05
CA MET A 106 0.93 13.07 -2.32
C MET A 106 2.23 13.65 -2.89
N PHE A 107 2.46 13.42 -4.19
CA PHE A 107 3.55 14.01 -4.95
C PHE A 107 2.98 14.79 -6.14
N GLY A 108 3.69 15.83 -6.58
CA GLY A 108 3.29 16.71 -7.67
C GLY A 108 3.58 16.09 -9.03
N SER A 109 2.53 15.64 -9.73
CA SER A 109 2.62 15.10 -11.09
C SER A 109 1.26 15.06 -11.80
N GLY A 110 1.24 15.37 -13.09
CA GLY A 110 0.10 15.20 -13.99
C GLY A 110 -1.05 16.21 -13.82
N ARG A 111 -2.09 15.84 -13.07
CA ARG A 111 -3.28 16.69 -12.85
C ARG A 111 -3.09 17.69 -11.73
N VAL A 112 -2.10 17.43 -10.89
CA VAL A 112 -1.73 18.28 -9.76
C VAL A 112 -0.27 18.60 -9.95
N GLY A 113 -0.01 19.81 -10.45
CA GLY A 113 1.35 20.31 -10.68
C GLY A 113 2.02 20.69 -9.36
N ASN A 114 2.10 21.99 -9.08
CA ASN A 114 2.81 22.49 -7.91
C ASN A 114 1.95 22.32 -6.64
N LEU A 115 2.35 21.40 -5.76
CA LEU A 115 1.77 21.29 -4.42
C LEU A 115 2.18 22.52 -3.62
N MET A 116 1.29 23.52 -3.53
CA MET A 116 1.50 24.65 -2.62
C MET A 116 1.05 24.24 -1.22
N GLY A 117 1.98 24.04 -0.29
CA GLY A 117 1.72 23.65 1.10
C GLY A 117 2.71 22.63 1.66
N ASP A 118 2.39 22.09 2.84
CA ASP A 118 3.23 21.14 3.56
C ASP A 118 3.25 19.77 2.85
N ARG A 119 4.43 19.41 2.35
CA ARG A 119 4.70 18.12 1.70
C ARG A 119 4.90 17.07 2.78
N LEU A 120 4.04 16.06 2.77
CA LEU A 120 4.17 14.93 3.68
C LEU A 120 5.25 13.97 3.16
N ASN A 121 6.06 13.47 4.08
CA ASN A 121 7.07 12.45 3.83
C ASN A 121 6.74 11.16 4.62
N VAL A 122 7.66 10.19 4.58
CA VAL A 122 7.49 8.91 5.28
C VAL A 122 7.38 9.08 6.79
N ALA A 123 8.20 9.96 7.38
CA ALA A 123 8.23 10.17 8.82
C ALA A 123 6.90 10.74 9.33
N ASP A 124 6.28 11.67 8.60
CA ASP A 124 4.98 12.22 8.98
C ASP A 124 3.91 11.13 9.11
N ILE A 125 3.90 10.18 8.16
CA ILE A 125 2.95 9.06 8.17
C ILE A 125 3.26 8.06 9.29
N VAL A 126 4.54 7.76 9.53
CA VAL A 126 4.94 6.87 10.63
C VAL A 126 4.58 7.49 11.98
N ILE A 127 4.88 8.77 12.19
CA ILE A 127 4.53 9.51 13.42
C ILE A 127 3.02 9.49 13.61
N ALA A 128 2.25 9.86 12.58
CA ALA A 128 0.79 9.83 12.63
C ALA A 128 0.25 8.43 12.97
N ALA A 129 0.77 7.38 12.34
CA ALA A 129 0.37 6.01 12.63
C ALA A 129 0.65 5.61 14.09
N VAL A 130 1.85 5.89 14.58
CA VAL A 130 2.27 5.53 15.95
C VAL A 130 1.45 6.30 16.98
N GLU A 131 1.35 7.62 16.87
CA GLU A 131 0.64 8.48 17.82
C GLU A 131 -0.87 8.16 17.88
N GLN A 132 -1.49 7.95 16.71
CA GLN A 132 -2.93 7.65 16.63
C GLN A 132 -3.27 6.23 17.10
N SER A 133 -2.32 5.29 17.05
CA SER A 133 -2.54 3.87 17.42
C SER A 133 -2.71 3.60 18.91
N ARG A 134 -2.55 4.63 19.76
CA ARG A 134 -2.66 4.55 21.22
C ARG A 134 -1.80 3.44 21.83
N GLY A 135 -0.60 3.26 21.28
CA GLY A 135 0.41 2.30 21.77
C GLY A 135 0.36 0.93 21.09
N THR A 136 -0.51 0.72 20.11
CA THR A 136 -0.54 -0.54 19.33
C THR A 136 0.65 -0.66 18.39
N LEU A 137 1.08 0.47 17.80
CA LEU A 137 2.27 0.57 16.96
C LEU A 137 3.40 1.28 17.71
N LYS A 138 4.63 0.88 17.38
CA LYS A 138 5.87 1.53 17.82
C LYS A 138 6.70 1.90 16.60
N TYR A 139 7.61 2.87 16.73
CA TYR A 139 8.53 3.24 15.65
C TYR A 139 9.37 2.06 15.15
N ALA A 140 9.76 1.14 16.04
CA ALA A 140 10.52 -0.06 15.71
C ALA A 140 9.75 -1.08 14.84
N ASP A 141 8.44 -0.87 14.63
CA ASP A 141 7.60 -1.74 13.81
C ASP A 141 7.71 -1.43 12.31
N PHE A 142 8.43 -0.36 11.98
CA PHE A 142 8.62 0.13 10.62
C PHE A 142 10.08 -0.03 10.21
N THR A 143 10.29 -0.60 9.03
CA THR A 143 11.61 -0.78 8.44
C THR A 143 11.60 -0.40 6.95
N PRO A 144 12.70 0.13 6.41
CA PRO A 144 12.88 0.21 4.96
C PRO A 144 12.72 -1.17 4.30
N LEU A 145 12.12 -1.19 3.11
CA LEU A 145 12.05 -2.39 2.29
C LEU A 145 13.41 -2.61 1.60
N PRO A 146 14.00 -3.81 1.60
CA PRO A 146 15.35 -4.03 1.09
C PRO A 146 15.44 -4.26 -0.42
N CYS A 147 14.32 -4.39 -1.15
CA CYS A 147 14.29 -4.71 -2.59
C CYS A 147 14.65 -3.55 -3.53
N GLY A 148 15.07 -2.41 -2.99
CA GLY A 148 15.41 -1.20 -3.72
C GLY A 148 16.07 -0.19 -2.81
N ASP A 149 15.98 1.09 -3.18
CA ASP A 149 16.47 2.17 -2.32
C ASP A 149 15.69 2.23 -0.98
N PRO A 150 16.36 2.38 0.17
CA PRO A 150 15.69 2.42 1.48
C PRO A 150 14.68 3.57 1.62
N ASN A 151 14.82 4.65 0.84
CA ASN A 151 13.88 5.77 0.83
C ASN A 151 12.67 5.52 -0.09
N CYS A 152 12.63 4.41 -0.84
CA CYS A 152 11.54 4.11 -1.78
C CYS A 152 10.34 3.43 -1.14
N ALA A 153 10.52 2.73 -0.02
CA ALA A 153 9.43 2.07 0.66
C ALA A 153 9.76 1.80 2.13
N THR A 154 8.79 2.02 3.00
CA THR A 154 8.82 1.59 4.40
C THR A 154 7.68 0.63 4.65
N ILE A 155 7.93 -0.45 5.38
CA ILE A 155 6.98 -1.52 5.64
C ILE A 155 6.87 -1.79 7.14
N GLY A 156 5.67 -2.16 7.57
CA GLY A 156 5.37 -2.70 8.88
C GLY A 156 4.28 -3.76 8.79
N TYR A 157 4.13 -4.57 9.84
CA TYR A 157 3.15 -5.65 9.88
C TYR A 157 2.43 -5.73 11.21
N LEU A 158 1.12 -5.93 11.12
CA LEU A 158 0.25 -6.27 12.23
C LEU A 158 -0.24 -7.71 12.07
N LEU A 159 -0.46 -8.38 13.19
CA LEU A 159 -1.07 -9.70 13.29
C LEU A 159 -2.47 -9.57 13.89
N LYS A 160 -3.47 -10.12 13.21
CA LYS A 160 -4.84 -10.31 13.69
C LYS A 160 -4.87 -11.61 14.48
N MET A 161 -5.04 -11.54 15.81
CA MET A 161 -5.09 -12.71 16.69
C MET A 161 -6.37 -12.71 17.53
N GLY A 162 -7.35 -13.55 17.18
CA GLY A 162 -8.49 -13.86 18.04
C GLY A 162 -9.27 -12.64 18.60
N GLY A 163 -9.37 -11.55 17.83
CA GLY A 163 -10.03 -10.31 18.25
C GLY A 163 -9.08 -9.21 18.78
N ALA A 164 -7.79 -9.49 18.93
CA ALA A 164 -6.75 -8.52 19.23
C ALA A 164 -5.85 -8.27 18.02
N VAL A 165 -5.24 -7.09 17.98
CA VAL A 165 -4.24 -6.72 16.96
C VAL A 165 -2.92 -6.49 17.67
N ARG A 166 -1.88 -7.17 17.21
CA ARG A 166 -0.53 -7.09 17.80
C ARG A 166 0.47 -6.77 16.71
N SER A 167 1.51 -6.02 17.06
CA SER A 167 2.62 -5.80 16.13
C SER A 167 3.42 -7.09 15.98
N ILE A 168 3.93 -7.36 14.79
CA ILE A 168 4.79 -8.53 14.58
C ILE A 168 6.12 -8.41 15.35
N SER A 169 6.55 -7.18 15.64
CA SER A 169 7.77 -6.87 16.40
C SER A 169 7.68 -7.34 17.85
N ASP A 170 6.47 -7.55 18.38
CA ASP A 170 6.27 -8.12 19.71
C ASP A 170 6.72 -9.59 19.78
N PHE A 171 6.90 -10.25 18.63
CA PHE A 171 7.19 -11.67 18.53
C PHE A 171 8.50 -11.98 17.81
N VAL A 172 8.95 -11.10 16.91
CA VAL A 172 10.15 -11.31 16.08
C VAL A 172 10.93 -10.01 15.97
N ASP A 173 12.26 -10.07 16.12
CA ASP A 173 13.14 -8.94 15.81
C ASP A 173 13.15 -8.67 14.30
N PHE A 174 12.71 -7.48 13.89
CA PHE A 174 12.63 -7.09 12.48
C PHE A 174 13.99 -7.12 11.77
N SER A 175 15.10 -6.91 12.47
CA SER A 175 16.45 -7.00 11.88
C SER A 175 16.76 -8.39 11.33
N VAL A 176 16.15 -9.43 11.92
CA VAL A 176 16.27 -10.82 11.47
C VAL A 176 15.41 -11.09 10.23
N VAL A 177 14.34 -10.31 10.02
CA VAL A 177 13.39 -10.45 8.90
C VAL A 177 13.75 -9.51 7.73
N GLN A 178 14.64 -8.54 7.91
CA GLN A 178 15.06 -7.62 6.84
C GLN A 178 15.66 -8.35 5.63
N GLY A 179 16.52 -9.35 5.81
CA GLY A 179 17.06 -10.13 4.68
C GLY A 179 15.97 -10.83 3.85
N PHE A 180 14.88 -11.25 4.49
CA PHE A 180 13.75 -11.96 3.87
C PHE A 180 12.79 -11.05 3.08
N LEU A 181 12.69 -9.78 3.48
CA LEU A 181 11.84 -8.80 2.82
C LEU A 181 12.46 -8.26 1.52
N ALA A 182 13.72 -8.63 1.23
CA ALA A 182 14.54 -8.04 0.19
C ALA A 182 14.05 -8.34 -1.24
N ASP A 183 13.21 -9.35 -1.43
CA ASP A 183 12.89 -9.79 -2.79
C ASP A 183 11.40 -9.99 -3.10
N ARG A 184 10.44 -9.86 -2.15
CA ARG A 184 9.01 -10.16 -2.43
C ARG A 184 7.98 -9.23 -1.78
N VAL A 185 6.95 -8.88 -2.58
CA VAL A 185 5.84 -7.96 -2.21
C VAL A 185 4.57 -8.72 -1.76
N ARG A 186 4.50 -10.05 -1.90
CA ARG A 186 3.40 -10.87 -1.33
C ARG A 186 3.90 -12.28 -1.08
N TYR A 187 3.49 -12.88 0.04
CA TYR A 187 3.80 -14.27 0.39
C TYR A 187 2.51 -15.11 0.32
N SER A 188 2.60 -16.31 -0.25
CA SER A 188 1.68 -17.42 0.03
C SER A 188 2.34 -18.40 1.02
N LEU A 189 1.56 -19.24 1.71
CA LEU A 189 2.14 -20.26 2.60
C LEU A 189 2.94 -21.32 1.82
N GLU A 190 2.55 -21.63 0.58
CA GLU A 190 3.31 -22.54 -0.30
C GLU A 190 4.65 -21.96 -0.76
N ASP A 191 4.76 -20.64 -0.90
CA ASP A 191 6.02 -19.94 -1.17
C ASP A 191 7.03 -20.05 -0.01
N LEU A 192 6.56 -20.32 1.22
CA LEU A 192 7.38 -20.60 2.40
C LEU A 192 7.76 -22.09 2.51
N GLU A 193 7.04 -22.98 1.82
CA GLU A 193 7.30 -24.43 1.81
C GLU A 193 8.15 -24.92 0.62
N HIS A 194 8.07 -24.27 -0.56
CA HIS A 194 8.74 -24.74 -1.79
C HIS A 194 10.04 -24.02 -2.16
N CYS A 195 10.40 -22.91 -1.49
CA CYS A 195 11.74 -22.34 -1.54
C CYS A 195 12.39 -22.57 -0.18
N GLY A 196 13.38 -23.44 -0.12
CA GLY A 196 14.07 -23.78 1.11
C GLY A 196 14.56 -22.53 1.84
N CYS A 197 13.93 -22.22 2.96
CA CYS A 197 14.49 -21.48 4.09
C CYS A 197 15.07 -20.09 3.76
N GLU A 198 14.25 -19.04 3.63
CA GLU A 198 14.79 -17.66 3.70
C GLU A 198 14.10 -16.73 4.72
N SER A 199 13.17 -17.23 5.54
CA SER A 199 13.14 -16.90 6.97
C SER A 199 12.32 -17.92 7.77
N GLU A 200 13.00 -18.89 8.40
CA GLU A 200 12.39 -19.78 9.39
C GLU A 200 11.53 -19.04 10.45
N PRO A 201 11.88 -17.84 10.96
CA PRO A 201 11.16 -17.22 12.08
C PRO A 201 9.69 -16.85 11.81
N LEU A 202 9.36 -16.19 10.70
CA LEU A 202 7.98 -15.71 10.46
C LEU A 202 7.06 -16.84 10.01
N GLY A 203 7.55 -17.72 9.14
CA GLY A 203 6.82 -18.94 8.76
C GLY A 203 6.57 -19.84 9.96
N ALA A 204 7.57 -20.01 10.84
CA ALA A 204 7.40 -20.75 12.09
C ALA A 204 6.43 -20.04 13.04
N LEU A 205 6.46 -18.71 13.14
CA LEU A 205 5.54 -17.95 13.99
C LEU A 205 4.09 -18.10 13.54
N LEU A 206 3.83 -17.92 12.24
CA LEU A 206 2.48 -18.10 11.67
C LEU A 206 2.01 -19.54 11.88
N LYS A 207 2.89 -20.53 11.65
CA LYS A 207 2.59 -21.95 11.90
C LYS A 207 2.36 -22.25 13.39
N GLN A 208 3.13 -21.64 14.29
CA GLN A 208 3.02 -21.79 15.75
C GLN A 208 1.68 -21.27 16.28
N PHE A 209 1.15 -20.20 15.68
CA PHE A 209 -0.14 -19.62 16.05
C PHE A 209 -1.30 -20.10 15.18
N GLU A 210 -1.09 -21.09 14.29
CA GLU A 210 -2.08 -21.59 13.33
C GLU A 210 -2.70 -20.46 12.46
N LEU A 211 -1.90 -19.44 12.15
CA LEU A 211 -2.31 -18.26 11.38
C LEU A 211 -1.95 -18.43 9.90
N ASP A 212 -2.83 -17.94 9.02
CA ASP A 212 -2.58 -17.83 7.58
C ASP A 212 -2.33 -16.38 7.13
N ALA A 213 -2.09 -16.17 5.82
CA ALA A 213 -1.86 -14.84 5.27
C ALA A 213 -3.04 -13.85 5.43
N SER A 214 -4.24 -14.30 5.85
CA SER A 214 -5.38 -13.42 6.15
C SER A 214 -5.27 -12.79 7.55
N HIS A 215 -4.42 -13.38 8.40
CA HIS A 215 -4.11 -12.89 9.74
C HIS A 215 -2.98 -11.86 9.73
N THR A 216 -2.23 -11.73 8.64
CA THR A 216 -1.25 -10.66 8.48
C THR A 216 -1.90 -9.43 7.85
N PHE A 217 -1.57 -8.26 8.37
CA PHE A 217 -2.03 -6.98 7.87
C PHE A 217 -0.83 -6.07 7.62
N ARG A 218 -0.54 -5.80 6.35
CA ARG A 218 0.63 -5.04 5.94
C ARG A 218 0.36 -3.54 6.00
N LEU A 219 1.25 -2.80 6.63
CA LEU A 219 1.36 -1.35 6.52
C LEU A 219 2.49 -1.06 5.54
N PHE A 220 2.21 -0.31 4.49
CA PHE A 220 3.19 0.03 3.47
C PHE A 220 3.17 1.52 3.22
N ILE A 221 4.33 2.16 3.16
CA ILE A 221 4.45 3.60 2.90
C ILE A 221 5.35 3.76 1.67
N LYS A 222 4.81 4.34 0.60
CA LYS A 222 5.50 4.51 -0.68
C LYS A 222 5.56 5.99 -1.08
N PRO A 223 6.67 6.70 -0.78
CA PRO A 223 6.88 8.07 -1.22
C PRO A 223 7.34 8.08 -2.68
N PHE A 224 6.41 8.27 -3.62
CA PHE A 224 6.79 8.55 -5.00
C PHE A 224 7.52 9.89 -5.11
N MET A 225 8.37 10.02 -6.12
CA MET A 225 9.16 11.24 -6.34
C MET A 225 8.47 12.16 -7.33
N ASP A 226 8.71 13.45 -7.12
CA ASP A 226 8.41 14.54 -8.05
C ASP A 226 9.65 15.43 -8.25
N ALA A 227 9.45 16.57 -8.91
CA ALA A 227 10.47 17.59 -9.16
C ALA A 227 11.28 18.00 -7.91
N HIS A 228 10.65 18.03 -6.72
CA HIS A 228 11.29 18.54 -5.50
C HIS A 228 11.96 17.44 -4.66
N THR A 229 11.56 16.19 -4.87
CA THR A 229 12.04 15.01 -4.14
C THR A 229 12.86 14.08 -5.03
N TRP A 230 13.25 14.56 -6.22
CA TRP A 230 13.94 13.79 -7.22
C TRP A 230 15.34 13.35 -6.75
N ASP A 231 15.61 12.07 -6.94
CA ASP A 231 16.89 11.44 -6.65
C ASP A 231 17.18 10.39 -7.73
N ASP A 232 18.27 10.58 -8.48
CA ASP A 232 18.63 9.70 -9.59
C ASP A 232 19.12 8.32 -9.09
N ASP A 233 19.71 8.22 -7.89
CA ASP A 233 20.13 6.95 -7.30
C ASP A 233 18.90 6.08 -6.97
N ARG A 234 17.81 6.71 -6.52
CA ARG A 234 16.52 6.02 -6.32
C ARG A 234 15.93 5.51 -7.63
N ILE A 235 16.10 6.26 -8.72
CA ILE A 235 15.64 5.82 -10.05
C ILE A 235 16.46 4.64 -10.56
N ALA A 236 17.78 4.69 -10.42
CA ALA A 236 18.67 3.62 -10.86
C ALA A 236 18.40 2.28 -10.16
N ARG A 237 17.87 2.33 -8.93
CA ARG A 237 17.51 1.16 -8.11
C ARG A 237 16.00 0.86 -8.07
N CYS A 238 15.21 1.47 -8.95
CA CYS A 238 13.76 1.36 -8.88
C CYS A 238 13.28 -0.04 -9.29
N CYS A 239 12.47 -0.69 -8.46
CA CYS A 239 11.83 -1.97 -8.77
C CYS A 239 10.40 -1.84 -9.34
N THR A 240 9.86 -0.61 -9.43
CA THR A 240 8.52 -0.34 -9.95
C THR A 240 8.60 0.32 -11.32
N HIS A 241 8.15 -0.40 -12.35
CA HIS A 241 8.25 0.05 -13.73
C HIS A 241 6.89 0.22 -14.40
N VAL A 242 6.82 1.17 -15.33
CA VAL A 242 5.75 1.33 -16.29
C VAL A 242 6.20 0.72 -17.61
N ILE A 243 5.34 -0.11 -18.21
CA ILE A 243 5.54 -0.58 -19.58
C ILE A 243 5.06 0.53 -20.51
N ARG A 244 6.00 1.11 -21.26
CA ARG A 244 5.74 2.15 -22.26
C ARG A 244 5.03 1.57 -23.50
N PRO A 245 4.40 2.41 -24.34
CA PRO A 245 3.79 1.96 -25.59
C PRO A 245 4.76 1.26 -26.56
N ASP A 246 6.05 1.58 -26.47
CA ASP A 246 7.13 0.94 -27.24
C ASP A 246 7.64 -0.38 -26.61
N GLY A 247 6.98 -0.87 -25.56
CA GLY A 247 7.31 -2.11 -24.85
C GLY A 247 8.51 -1.98 -23.89
N LYS A 248 9.16 -0.81 -23.82
CA LYS A 248 10.28 -0.59 -22.89
C LYS A 248 9.78 -0.38 -21.47
N LEU A 249 10.58 -0.76 -20.50
CA LEU A 249 10.35 -0.47 -19.09
C LEU A 249 10.94 0.90 -18.75
N ASP A 250 10.19 1.68 -17.99
CA ASP A 250 10.65 2.95 -17.41
C ASP A 250 10.31 2.98 -15.92
N SER A 251 11.15 3.61 -15.10
CA SER A 251 10.85 3.76 -13.68
C SER A 251 9.56 4.55 -13.52
N PHE A 252 8.69 4.15 -12.58
CA PHE A 252 7.42 4.83 -12.34
C PHE A 252 7.63 6.34 -12.12
N CYS A 253 8.52 6.73 -11.21
CA CYS A 253 8.75 8.14 -10.92
C CYS A 253 9.31 8.89 -12.13
N ARG A 254 10.22 8.29 -12.91
CA ARG A 254 10.76 8.90 -14.15
C ARG A 254 9.71 9.08 -15.22
N TYR A 255 8.85 8.08 -15.40
CA TYR A 255 7.77 8.13 -16.36
C TYR A 255 6.78 9.26 -16.01
N TYR A 256 6.41 9.36 -14.73
CA TYR A 256 5.46 10.37 -14.25
C TYR A 256 6.09 11.75 -13.95
N SER A 257 7.41 11.90 -13.92
CA SER A 257 8.06 13.23 -13.83
C SER A 257 8.10 13.95 -15.18
N GLY A 258 7.88 13.24 -16.29
CA GLY A 258 7.91 13.80 -17.64
C GLY A 258 6.65 14.56 -18.07
N PHE A 259 5.62 14.64 -17.21
CA PHE A 259 4.40 15.38 -17.55
C PHE A 259 4.65 16.90 -17.57
N PRO A 260 4.06 17.66 -18.52
CA PRO A 260 4.38 19.07 -18.75
C PRO A 260 4.28 19.98 -17.52
N ASP A 261 3.39 19.65 -16.58
CA ASP A 261 3.16 20.34 -15.33
C ASP A 261 4.24 20.06 -14.26
N ALA A 262 4.81 18.85 -14.25
CA ALA A 262 5.96 18.49 -13.42
C ALA A 262 7.28 19.10 -13.94
N VAL A 263 7.39 19.33 -15.25
CA VAL A 263 8.52 20.07 -15.85
C VAL A 263 8.40 21.58 -15.61
N ALA A 264 7.18 22.11 -15.50
CA ALA A 264 6.95 23.53 -15.23
C ALA A 264 7.37 23.92 -13.79
N SER A 265 7.18 23.05 -12.80
CA SER A 265 7.63 23.29 -11.41
C SER A 265 9.16 23.30 -11.26
N LEU A 266 9.90 22.65 -12.16
CA LEU A 266 11.38 22.72 -12.21
C LEU A 266 11.91 24.04 -12.79
N ARG A 267 11.07 24.83 -13.46
CA ARG A 267 11.49 26.05 -14.19
C ARG A 267 11.21 27.35 -13.44
N THR A 268 10.49 27.31 -12.31
CA THR A 268 10.11 28.50 -11.55
C THR A 268 11.14 28.96 -10.52
N ASP A 269 12.22 28.20 -10.30
CA ASP A 269 13.26 28.51 -9.30
C ASP A 269 14.61 28.96 -9.92
N CYS A 270 14.60 29.56 -11.11
CA CYS A 270 15.78 30.17 -11.76
C CYS A 270 15.55 31.67 -12.06
#